data_AF-A0A1J7CLZ6-F1
#
_entry.id   AF-A0A1J7CLZ6-F1
#
_cell.length_a   1.000
_cell.length_b   1.000
_cell.length_c   1.000
_cell.angle_alpha   90.00
_cell.angle_beta   90.00
_cell.angle_gamma   90.00
#
_symmetry.space_group_name_H-M   'P 1'
#
loop_
_entity.id
_entity.type
_entity.pdbx_description
1 polymer ?
#
loop_
_entity_poly.entity_id
_entity_poly.type
_entity_poly.pdbx_seq_one_letter_code
_entity_poly.pdbx_strand_id
1 'polypeptide(L)'
;MKLSNIESELKLIENIFRELIITSNFKKISDDIISWENYQTGIFKNIYSKEYEFIIKNRQYSFLLKKDKGCIQFYYFYENGIISKIKMAYYPYPVELREDKDQFESLVNDSEDEIISEYYFDLWNIFNHNFELNINDDNLKKLINDSIANGNDESVENLLLGTFEYKYKHTNTSHFRIDFDSKVASHHKCEIQIGAINNIRLPMDRIISPLFFFDFIIKNVFKKEYVDIKSKADYKTNFNNSKRNSLVINPFDELNIFLNHK
;
A
#
# COMPACT_ATOMS: atom_id res chain seq x y z
N MET A 1 -23.58 0.66 -8.54
CA MET A 1 -22.56 -0.24 -9.11
C MET A 1 -22.99 -1.67 -8.83
N LYS A 2 -23.06 -2.55 -9.84
CA LYS A 2 -23.52 -3.95 -9.67
C LYS A 2 -22.33 -4.89 -9.55
N LEU A 3 -22.46 -5.97 -8.79
CA LEU A 3 -21.39 -6.97 -8.60
C LEU A 3 -20.93 -7.57 -9.94
N SER A 4 -21.87 -7.91 -10.83
CA SER A 4 -21.55 -8.43 -12.18
C SER A 4 -20.65 -7.47 -12.98
N ASN A 5 -20.88 -6.16 -12.85
CA ASN A 5 -20.07 -5.17 -13.56
C ASN A 5 -18.64 -5.14 -13.00
N ILE A 6 -18.48 -5.26 -11.68
CA ILE A 6 -17.15 -5.35 -11.05
C ILE A 6 -16.40 -6.58 -11.54
N GLU A 7 -17.03 -7.75 -11.54
CA GLU A 7 -16.40 -8.98 -12.00
C GLU A 7 -15.97 -8.87 -13.48
N SER A 8 -16.84 -8.34 -14.34
CA SER A 8 -16.51 -8.09 -15.74
C SER A 8 -15.36 -7.09 -15.90
N GLU A 9 -15.31 -6.04 -15.09
CA GLU A 9 -14.23 -5.05 -15.12
C GLU A 9 -12.89 -5.63 -14.66
N LEU A 10 -12.87 -6.49 -13.64
CA LEU A 10 -11.65 -7.16 -13.20
C LEU A 10 -11.08 -8.08 -14.28
N LYS A 11 -11.94 -8.82 -14.98
CA LYS A 11 -11.55 -9.63 -16.17
C LYS A 11 -11.07 -8.75 -17.32
N LEU A 12 -11.69 -7.58 -17.51
CA LEU A 12 -11.28 -6.62 -18.53
C LEU A 12 -9.89 -6.04 -18.24
N ILE A 13 -9.59 -5.72 -16.98
CA ILE A 13 -8.26 -5.30 -16.52
C ILE A 13 -7.24 -6.39 -16.87
N GLU A 14 -7.52 -7.63 -16.52
CA GLU A 14 -6.63 -8.76 -16.80
C GLU A 14 -6.29 -8.86 -18.29
N ASN A 15 -7.27 -8.63 -19.17
CA ASN A 15 -7.07 -8.65 -20.62
C ASN A 15 -6.29 -7.43 -21.14
N ILE A 16 -6.67 -6.21 -20.74
CA ILE A 16 -6.05 -4.97 -21.24
C ILE A 16 -4.59 -4.85 -20.79
N PHE A 17 -4.33 -5.19 -19.52
CA PHE A 17 -3.05 -5.00 -18.84
C PHE A 17 -2.27 -6.31 -18.68
N ARG A 18 -2.61 -7.36 -19.44
CA ARG A 18 -1.98 -8.69 -19.36
C ARG A 18 -0.44 -8.65 -19.38
N GLU A 19 0.14 -7.75 -20.17
CA GLU A 19 1.59 -7.61 -20.31
C GLU A 19 2.27 -7.07 -19.04
N LEU A 20 1.51 -6.39 -18.17
CA LEU A 20 1.96 -5.84 -16.90
C LEU A 20 1.63 -6.73 -15.70
N ILE A 21 0.73 -7.72 -15.86
CA ILE A 21 0.26 -8.57 -14.76
C ILE A 21 1.06 -9.88 -14.76
N ILE A 22 1.66 -10.22 -13.62
CA ILE A 22 2.26 -11.55 -13.38
C ILE A 22 1.16 -12.57 -13.13
N THR A 23 0.26 -12.26 -12.20
CA THR A 23 -0.82 -13.16 -11.79
C THR A 23 -1.99 -12.35 -11.26
N SER A 24 -3.19 -12.86 -11.51
CA SER A 24 -4.44 -12.43 -10.91
C SER A 24 -4.83 -13.42 -9.80
N ASN A 25 -5.49 -12.92 -8.75
CA ASN A 25 -5.99 -13.73 -7.64
C ASN A 25 -7.36 -13.25 -7.13
N PHE A 26 -8.03 -12.37 -7.88
CA PHE A 26 -9.38 -11.94 -7.55
C PHE A 26 -10.40 -13.08 -7.79
N LYS A 27 -11.44 -13.13 -6.97
CA LYS A 27 -12.49 -14.14 -7.01
C LYS A 27 -13.79 -13.59 -6.44
N LYS A 28 -14.91 -13.99 -7.05
CA LYS A 28 -16.24 -13.87 -6.43
C LYS A 28 -16.36 -14.96 -5.36
N ILE A 29 -16.30 -14.57 -4.09
CA ILE A 29 -16.34 -15.50 -2.94
C ILE A 29 -17.77 -15.93 -2.65
N SER A 30 -18.72 -15.01 -2.80
CA SER A 30 -20.15 -15.24 -2.64
C SER A 30 -20.94 -14.27 -3.53
N ASP A 31 -22.27 -14.34 -3.49
CA ASP A 31 -23.14 -13.38 -4.18
C ASP A 31 -23.04 -11.94 -3.68
N ASP A 32 -22.31 -11.73 -2.58
CA ASP A 32 -22.14 -10.43 -1.95
C ASP A 32 -20.68 -9.98 -1.87
N ILE A 33 -19.70 -10.84 -2.19
CA ILE A 33 -18.28 -10.56 -1.97
C ILE A 33 -17.45 -10.82 -3.22
N ILE A 34 -16.68 -9.82 -3.63
CA ILE A 34 -15.53 -9.98 -4.51
C ILE A 34 -14.28 -9.63 -3.73
N SER A 35 -13.33 -10.56 -3.66
CA SER A 35 -12.04 -10.37 -2.98
C SER A 35 -11.00 -11.29 -3.64
N TRP A 36 -10.10 -11.86 -2.87
CA TRP A 36 -9.15 -12.90 -3.23
C TRP A 36 -9.39 -14.14 -2.37
N GLU A 37 -8.78 -15.27 -2.74
CA GLU A 37 -8.92 -16.49 -1.95
C GLU A 37 -8.33 -16.35 -0.55
N ASN A 38 -9.02 -16.91 0.46
CA ASN A 38 -8.62 -16.90 1.87
C ASN A 38 -8.36 -15.47 2.40
N TYR A 39 -9.29 -14.55 2.17
CA TYR A 39 -9.25 -13.21 2.75
C TYR A 39 -9.00 -13.24 4.26
N GLN A 40 -7.94 -12.57 4.72
CA GLN A 40 -7.59 -12.45 6.14
C GLN A 40 -7.71 -11.00 6.60
N THR A 41 -8.34 -10.79 7.74
CA THR A 41 -8.42 -9.49 8.42
C THR A 41 -7.23 -9.31 9.35
N GLY A 42 -6.73 -8.06 9.50
CA GLY A 42 -5.70 -7.73 10.50
C GLY A 42 -4.27 -7.80 9.97
N ILE A 43 -3.99 -7.03 8.92
CA ILE A 43 -2.64 -6.87 8.38
C ILE A 43 -1.74 -6.20 9.44
N PHE A 44 -0.50 -6.66 9.56
CA PHE A 44 0.54 -6.08 10.41
C PHE A 44 0.84 -4.63 9.96
N LYS A 45 0.67 -3.63 10.84
CA LYS A 45 0.69 -2.21 10.44
C LYS A 45 1.98 -1.45 10.74
N ASN A 46 2.98 -2.08 11.35
CA ASN A 46 4.11 -1.32 11.93
C ASN A 46 5.27 -1.11 10.95
N ILE A 47 5.44 -1.99 9.95
CA ILE A 47 6.52 -1.88 8.96
C ILE A 47 5.98 -2.22 7.58
N TYR A 48 6.04 -1.27 6.65
CA TYR A 48 5.50 -1.41 5.29
C TYR A 48 6.07 -2.62 4.55
N SER A 49 7.38 -2.86 4.62
CA SER A 49 8.01 -4.00 3.95
C SER A 49 7.48 -5.34 4.48
N LYS A 50 7.17 -5.43 5.78
CA LYS A 50 6.57 -6.62 6.40
C LYS A 50 5.09 -6.78 6.07
N GLU A 51 4.35 -5.67 6.02
CA GLU A 51 2.98 -5.63 5.49
C GLU A 51 2.95 -6.16 4.05
N TYR A 52 3.81 -5.63 3.18
CA TYR A 52 3.91 -6.05 1.78
C TYR A 52 4.32 -7.53 1.67
N GLU A 53 5.34 -7.97 2.43
CA GLU A 53 5.78 -9.38 2.44
C GLU A 53 4.62 -10.31 2.83
N PHE A 54 3.86 -9.94 3.87
CA PHE A 54 2.67 -10.68 4.30
C PHE A 54 1.62 -10.76 3.19
N ILE A 55 1.34 -9.64 2.52
CA ILE A 55 0.38 -9.58 1.41
C ILE A 55 0.80 -10.53 0.28
N ILE A 56 2.06 -10.49 -0.12
CA ILE A 56 2.56 -11.33 -1.22
C ILE A 56 2.56 -12.81 -0.82
N LYS A 57 3.12 -13.15 0.34
CA LYS A 57 3.26 -14.54 0.83
C LYS A 57 1.90 -15.23 0.98
N ASN A 58 0.90 -14.50 1.47
CA ASN A 58 -0.46 -15.02 1.68
C ASN A 58 -1.41 -14.73 0.51
N ARG A 59 -0.88 -14.29 -0.64
CA ARG A 59 -1.65 -13.96 -1.86
C ARG A 59 -2.85 -13.03 -1.59
N GLN A 60 -2.70 -12.08 -0.68
CA GLN A 60 -3.75 -11.14 -0.28
C GLN A 60 -3.87 -9.96 -1.27
N TYR A 61 -3.92 -10.24 -2.57
CA TYR A 61 -3.99 -9.21 -3.62
C TYR A 61 -4.91 -9.66 -4.74
N SER A 62 -5.35 -8.72 -5.58
CA SER A 62 -6.12 -9.01 -6.78
C SER A 62 -5.23 -9.16 -8.02
N PHE A 63 -4.21 -8.32 -8.15
CA PHE A 63 -3.23 -8.37 -9.23
C PHE A 63 -1.81 -8.14 -8.70
N LEU A 64 -0.87 -8.93 -9.20
CA LEU A 64 0.57 -8.71 -8.99
C LEU A 64 1.20 -8.20 -10.28
N LEU A 65 1.98 -7.13 -10.22
CA LEU A 65 2.56 -6.45 -11.40
C LEU A 65 3.99 -6.92 -11.69
N LYS A 66 4.40 -6.85 -12.97
CA LYS A 66 5.64 -7.47 -13.48
C LYS A 66 6.92 -6.67 -13.21
N LYS A 67 6.92 -5.38 -13.53
CA LYS A 67 8.15 -4.56 -13.53
C LYS A 67 8.56 -4.13 -12.14
N ASP A 68 7.63 -3.53 -11.41
CA ASP A 68 7.93 -2.99 -10.07
C ASP A 68 7.46 -3.93 -8.97
N LYS A 69 7.02 -5.16 -9.28
CA LYS A 69 6.48 -6.14 -8.32
C LYS A 69 5.34 -5.63 -7.42
N GLY A 70 4.87 -4.40 -7.59
CA GLY A 70 3.77 -3.86 -6.81
C GLY A 70 2.49 -4.69 -6.98
N CYS A 71 1.58 -4.61 -6.02
CA CYS A 71 0.32 -5.33 -6.09
C CYS A 71 -0.87 -4.39 -5.91
N ILE A 72 -1.99 -4.77 -6.51
CA ILE A 72 -3.25 -4.04 -6.45
C ILE A 72 -4.30 -4.92 -5.79
N GLN A 73 -5.02 -4.36 -4.82
CA GLN A 73 -6.14 -4.99 -4.11
C GLN A 73 -7.46 -4.37 -4.57
N PHE A 74 -8.43 -5.26 -4.79
CA PHE A 74 -9.83 -4.94 -5.02
C PHE A 74 -10.69 -5.79 -4.08
N TYR A 75 -11.33 -5.14 -3.10
CA TYR A 75 -12.30 -5.76 -2.21
C TYR A 75 -13.64 -5.03 -2.37
N TYR A 76 -14.70 -5.79 -2.56
CA TYR A 76 -16.07 -5.29 -2.67
C TYR A 76 -16.99 -6.16 -1.82
N PHE A 77 -17.81 -5.51 -1.01
CA PHE A 77 -18.84 -6.16 -0.21
C PHE A 77 -20.18 -5.48 -0.44
N TYR A 78 -21.20 -6.30 -0.67
CA TYR A 78 -22.57 -5.91 -0.89
C TYR A 78 -23.43 -6.37 0.29
N GLU A 79 -24.42 -5.56 0.64
CA GLU A 79 -25.48 -5.94 1.58
C GLU A 79 -26.81 -5.78 0.84
N ASN A 80 -27.58 -6.87 0.73
CA ASN A 80 -28.86 -6.89 0.02
C ASN A 80 -28.74 -6.39 -1.43
N GLY A 81 -27.64 -6.75 -2.12
CA GLY A 81 -27.37 -6.32 -3.50
C GLY A 81 -26.94 -4.86 -3.67
N ILE A 82 -26.79 -4.10 -2.57
CA ILE A 82 -26.31 -2.71 -2.57
C ILE A 82 -24.86 -2.70 -2.08
N ILE A 83 -24.00 -1.93 -2.73
CA ILE A 83 -22.60 -1.82 -2.31
C ILE A 83 -22.51 -1.22 -0.89
N SER A 84 -21.86 -1.94 0.01
CA SER A 84 -21.65 -1.50 1.40
C SER A 84 -20.20 -1.13 1.68
N LYS A 85 -19.22 -1.90 1.19
CA LYS A 85 -17.80 -1.60 1.39
C LYS A 85 -16.97 -1.80 0.15
N ILE A 86 -15.99 -0.92 -0.04
CA ILE A 86 -14.97 -1.04 -1.08
C ILE A 86 -13.62 -0.75 -0.45
N LYS A 87 -12.61 -1.52 -0.84
CA LYS A 87 -11.21 -1.18 -0.63
C LYS A 87 -10.46 -1.38 -1.93
N MET A 88 -9.85 -0.31 -2.41
CA MET A 88 -8.95 -0.32 -3.55
C MET A 88 -7.61 0.16 -3.06
N ALA A 89 -6.56 -0.64 -3.24
CA ALA A 89 -5.25 -0.23 -2.77
C ALA A 89 -4.15 -0.63 -3.76
N TYR A 90 -3.13 0.21 -3.86
CA TYR A 90 -1.91 -0.06 -4.58
C TYR A 90 -0.74 -0.07 -3.60
N TYR A 91 -0.07 -1.22 -3.53
CA TYR A 91 1.14 -1.43 -2.74
C TYR A 91 2.35 -1.44 -3.68
N PRO A 92 3.11 -0.34 -3.76
CA PRO A 92 4.40 -0.34 -4.44
C PRO A 92 5.36 -1.34 -3.80
N TYR A 93 6.21 -2.00 -4.59
CA TYR A 93 7.22 -2.90 -4.00
C TYR A 93 8.15 -2.14 -3.07
N PRO A 94 8.52 -2.72 -1.91
CA PRO A 94 9.50 -2.16 -1.01
C PRO A 94 10.85 -1.98 -1.71
N VAL A 95 11.19 -0.74 -2.10
CA VAL A 95 12.49 -0.40 -2.69
C VAL A 95 13.40 0.15 -1.61
N GLU A 96 14.62 -0.36 -1.52
CA GLU A 96 15.62 0.15 -0.58
C GLU A 96 15.91 1.63 -0.84
N LEU A 97 15.65 2.47 0.16
CA LEU A 97 16.04 3.87 0.19
C LEU A 97 17.55 3.90 0.40
N ARG A 98 18.28 4.36 -0.61
CA ARG A 98 19.69 4.71 -0.48
C ARG A 98 19.75 6.19 -0.12
N GLU A 99 19.34 6.52 1.09
CA GLU A 99 19.47 7.89 1.59
C GLU A 99 20.74 7.98 2.43
N ASP A 100 21.64 8.90 2.05
CA ASP A 100 22.78 9.27 2.88
C ASP A 100 22.27 9.94 4.17
N LYS A 101 22.98 9.76 5.30
CA LYS A 101 22.61 10.35 6.61
C LYS A 101 22.25 11.83 6.54
N ASP A 102 22.93 12.59 5.66
CA ASP A 102 22.71 14.03 5.47
C ASP A 102 21.31 14.36 4.91
N GLN A 103 20.66 13.44 4.20
CA GLN A 103 19.30 13.62 3.67
C GLN A 103 18.22 13.36 4.72
N PHE A 104 18.49 12.49 5.71
CA PHE A 104 17.55 12.22 6.81
C PHE A 104 17.34 13.44 7.71
N GLU A 105 18.39 14.21 7.98
CA GLU A 105 18.26 15.46 8.76
C GLU A 105 17.39 16.50 8.05
N SER A 106 17.45 16.58 6.71
CA SER A 106 16.55 17.41 5.92
C SER A 106 15.11 16.93 6.03
N LEU A 107 14.86 15.62 5.94
CA LEU A 107 13.52 15.03 6.00
C LEU A 107 12.84 15.23 7.36
N VAL A 108 13.59 15.17 8.47
CA VAL A 108 13.09 15.49 9.82
C VAL A 108 12.61 16.94 9.89
N ASN A 109 13.36 17.86 9.27
CA ASN A 109 13.05 19.29 9.28
C ASN A 109 11.92 19.67 8.30
N ASP A 110 11.76 18.91 7.20
CA ASP A 110 10.79 19.20 6.14
C ASP A 110 9.42 18.50 6.34
N SER A 111 9.31 17.54 7.28
CA SER A 111 8.03 16.89 7.59
C SER A 111 7.17 17.76 8.51
N GLU A 112 6.11 18.39 7.98
CA GLU A 112 5.12 19.14 8.77
C GLU A 112 4.18 18.23 9.62
N ASP A 113 4.38 16.91 9.60
CA ASP A 113 3.57 15.93 10.31
C ASP A 113 4.35 15.37 11.52
N GLU A 114 3.85 15.63 12.73
CA GLU A 114 4.49 15.24 13.99
C GLU A 114 4.73 13.73 14.11
N ILE A 115 3.86 12.87 13.56
CA ILE A 115 4.03 11.40 13.65
C ILE A 115 5.14 10.92 12.71
N ILE A 116 5.20 11.50 11.53
CA ILE A 116 6.25 11.21 10.55
C ILE A 116 7.59 11.76 11.06
N SER A 117 7.57 12.96 11.66
CA SER A 117 8.72 13.57 12.30
C SER A 117 9.20 12.75 13.49
N GLU A 118 8.33 12.28 14.38
CA GLU A 118 8.67 11.37 15.49
C GLU A 118 9.29 10.07 14.97
N TYR A 119 8.71 9.46 13.93
CA TYR A 119 9.28 8.27 13.31
C TYR A 119 10.68 8.54 12.75
N TYR A 120 10.90 9.65 12.04
CA TYR A 120 12.22 10.01 11.51
C TYR A 120 13.19 10.48 12.59
N PHE A 121 12.71 11.07 13.68
CA PHE A 121 13.49 11.50 14.84
C PHE A 121 13.95 10.29 15.66
N ASP A 122 13.09 9.30 15.88
CA ASP A 122 13.44 8.02 16.47
C ASP A 122 14.48 7.29 15.62
N LEU A 123 14.33 7.35 14.29
CA LEU A 123 15.34 6.82 13.36
C LEU A 123 16.67 7.59 13.43
N TRP A 124 16.63 8.93 13.44
CA TRP A 124 17.81 9.77 13.59
C TRP A 124 18.51 9.50 14.93
N ASN A 125 17.76 9.32 16.01
CA ASN A 125 18.27 8.90 17.31
C ASN A 125 18.89 7.50 17.26
N ILE A 126 18.30 6.54 16.55
CA ILE A 126 18.90 5.20 16.34
C ILE A 126 20.20 5.31 15.55
N PHE A 127 20.28 6.21 14.57
CA PHE A 127 21.48 6.41 13.75
C PHE A 127 22.59 7.23 14.43
N ASN A 128 22.25 8.01 15.46
CA ASN A 128 23.14 8.98 16.11
C ASN A 128 23.39 8.71 17.60
N HIS A 129 22.62 7.86 18.27
CA HIS A 129 22.82 7.47 19.67
C HIS A 129 22.89 5.95 19.81
N ASN A 130 24.04 5.49 20.34
CA ASN A 130 24.28 4.13 20.81
C ASN A 130 23.18 3.74 21.81
N PHE A 131 22.16 3.00 21.37
CA PHE A 131 21.18 2.47 22.30
C PHE A 131 21.80 1.38 23.18
N GLU A 132 21.71 1.56 24.50
CA GLU A 132 21.80 0.50 25.50
C GLU A 132 20.64 -0.48 25.30
N LEU A 133 20.79 -1.38 24.35
CA LEU A 133 19.79 -2.38 24.00
C LEU A 133 19.93 -3.60 24.91
N ASN A 134 19.03 -3.71 25.90
CA ASN A 134 18.73 -4.98 26.57
C ASN A 134 18.02 -5.92 25.57
N ILE A 135 18.77 -6.50 24.63
CA ILE A 135 18.27 -7.49 23.68
C ILE A 135 18.29 -8.88 24.31
N ASN A 136 17.10 -9.41 24.58
CA ASN A 136 16.93 -10.80 25.00
C ASN A 136 16.65 -11.71 23.79
N ASP A 137 17.55 -11.68 22.79
CA ASP A 137 17.50 -12.53 21.61
C ASP A 137 18.76 -13.41 21.55
N ASP A 138 18.60 -14.67 21.93
CA ASP A 138 19.72 -15.63 22.04
C ASP A 138 20.34 -15.98 20.67
N ASN A 139 19.59 -15.82 19.57
CA ASN A 139 20.14 -15.99 18.23
C ASN A 139 21.10 -14.85 17.85
N LEU A 140 20.79 -13.62 18.28
CA LEU A 140 21.61 -12.45 18.03
C LEU A 140 22.90 -12.49 18.86
N LYS A 141 22.79 -12.88 20.14
CA LYS A 141 23.96 -13.12 21.01
C LYS A 141 24.92 -14.14 20.39
N LYS A 142 24.37 -15.24 19.84
CA LYS A 142 25.17 -16.26 19.15
C LYS A 142 25.87 -15.71 17.92
N LEU A 143 25.17 -14.94 17.08
CA LEU A 143 25.73 -14.33 15.88
C LEU A 143 26.88 -13.36 16.18
N ILE A 144 26.74 -12.54 17.24
CA ILE A 144 27.77 -11.61 17.70
C ILE A 144 29.00 -12.37 18.20
N ASN A 145 28.80 -13.42 19.01
CA ASN A 145 29.88 -14.27 19.52
C ASN A 145 30.64 -14.97 18.38
N ASP A 146 29.93 -15.47 17.37
CA ASP A 146 30.53 -16.10 16.20
C ASP A 146 31.32 -15.07 15.35
N SER A 147 30.85 -13.82 15.24
CA SER A 147 31.56 -12.75 14.54
C SER A 147 32.88 -12.37 15.22
N ILE A 148 32.84 -12.18 16.55
CA ILE A 148 34.04 -11.88 17.35
C ILE A 148 35.05 -13.04 17.30
N ALA A 149 34.58 -14.29 17.37
CA ALA A 149 35.43 -15.48 17.28
C ALA A 149 36.16 -15.61 15.93
N ASN A 150 35.63 -14.97 14.87
CA ASN A 150 36.23 -14.95 13.53
C ASN A 150 37.10 -13.71 13.27
N GLY A 151 37.48 -12.97 14.32
CA GLY A 151 38.46 -11.88 14.23
C GLY A 151 37.87 -10.51 13.87
N ASN A 152 36.56 -10.33 14.04
CA ASN A 152 35.92 -9.02 13.92
C ASN A 152 36.11 -8.25 15.25
N ASP A 153 36.79 -7.11 15.18
CA ASP A 153 37.11 -6.22 16.31
C ASP A 153 36.18 -5.01 16.42
N GLU A 154 35.14 -4.94 15.60
CA GLU A 154 34.11 -3.90 15.71
C GLU A 154 33.32 -4.01 17.02
N SER A 155 32.82 -2.87 17.50
CA SER A 155 31.99 -2.83 18.70
C SER A 155 30.70 -3.63 18.50
N VAL A 156 30.19 -4.21 19.60
CA VAL A 156 28.88 -4.90 19.60
C VAL A 156 27.78 -4.01 19.04
N GLU A 157 27.88 -2.69 19.27
CA GLU A 157 26.98 -1.67 18.74
C GLU A 157 27.02 -1.61 17.20
N ASN A 158 28.20 -1.60 16.57
CA ASN A 158 28.33 -1.59 15.11
C ASN A 158 27.87 -2.91 14.47
N LEU A 159 28.10 -4.05 15.13
CA LEU A 159 27.60 -5.36 14.68
C LEU A 159 26.07 -5.45 14.75
N LEU A 160 25.47 -4.86 15.79
CA LEU A 160 24.03 -4.72 15.92
C LEU A 160 23.46 -3.76 14.88
N LEU A 161 24.11 -2.60 14.67
CA LEU A 161 23.72 -1.63 13.65
C LEU A 161 23.76 -2.25 12.26
N GLY A 162 24.85 -2.93 11.89
CA GLY A 162 24.98 -3.64 10.62
C GLY A 162 23.95 -4.77 10.46
N THR A 163 23.57 -5.45 11.55
CA THR A 163 22.50 -6.46 11.53
C THR A 163 21.10 -5.81 11.40
N PHE A 164 20.88 -4.66 12.03
CA PHE A 164 19.66 -3.88 11.92
C PHE A 164 19.53 -3.26 10.52
N GLU A 165 20.57 -2.63 9.98
CA GLU A 165 20.62 -2.12 8.61
C GLU A 165 20.45 -3.24 7.58
N TYR A 166 21.04 -4.42 7.83
CA TYR A 166 20.83 -5.62 7.01
C TYR A 166 19.39 -6.16 7.09
N LYS A 167 18.77 -6.12 8.28
CA LYS A 167 17.42 -6.64 8.56
C LYS A 167 16.30 -5.65 8.19
N TYR A 168 16.57 -4.37 8.29
CA TYR A 168 15.69 -3.23 8.09
C TYR A 168 16.27 -2.31 7.02
N LYS A 169 16.60 -2.87 5.86
CA LYS A 169 16.83 -2.10 4.64
C LYS A 169 15.63 -1.16 4.47
N HIS A 170 15.85 0.14 4.68
CA HIS A 170 14.77 1.12 4.68
C HIS A 170 14.07 1.10 3.35
N THR A 171 12.74 1.06 3.33
CA THR A 171 11.98 1.07 2.08
C THR A 171 10.98 2.21 2.07
N ASN A 172 10.38 2.48 0.91
CA ASN A 172 9.15 3.27 0.88
C ASN A 172 8.16 2.78 1.95
N THR A 173 7.38 3.71 2.50
CA THR A 173 6.69 3.53 3.78
C THR A 173 5.18 3.35 3.65
N SER A 174 4.62 3.44 2.44
CA SER A 174 3.17 3.54 2.29
C SER A 174 2.60 2.92 1.01
N HIS A 175 1.35 2.49 1.14
CA HIS A 175 0.44 2.22 0.03
C HIS A 175 -0.48 3.44 -0.23
N PHE A 176 -1.06 3.48 -1.43
CA PHE A 176 -2.15 4.38 -1.80
C PHE A 176 -3.47 3.62 -1.74
N ARG A 177 -4.51 4.16 -1.10
CA ARG A 177 -5.82 3.49 -1.04
C ARG A 177 -7.01 4.42 -1.23
N ILE A 178 -8.10 3.83 -1.70
CA ILE A 178 -9.44 4.40 -1.72
C ILE A 178 -10.34 3.44 -0.96
N ASP A 179 -10.95 3.95 0.11
CA ASP A 179 -11.88 3.20 0.92
C ASP A 179 -13.30 3.77 0.74
N PHE A 180 -14.29 2.89 0.80
CA PHE A 180 -15.69 3.24 0.97
C PHE A 180 -16.31 2.35 2.04
N ASP A 181 -17.03 2.95 2.99
CA ASP A 181 -17.86 2.23 3.96
C ASP A 181 -19.18 2.98 4.14
N SER A 182 -20.28 2.36 3.73
CA SER A 182 -21.61 2.97 3.77
C SER A 182 -22.09 3.28 5.20
N LYS A 183 -21.50 2.62 6.21
CA LYS A 183 -21.88 2.68 7.62
C LYS A 183 -20.98 3.58 8.45
N VAL A 184 -19.89 4.11 7.88
CA VAL A 184 -18.96 4.92 8.65
C VAL A 184 -19.57 6.26 9.00
N ALA A 185 -19.36 6.67 10.25
CA ALA A 185 -19.87 7.92 10.80
C ALA A 185 -18.76 8.84 11.33
N SER A 186 -17.52 8.34 11.48
CA SER A 186 -16.40 9.11 12.03
C SER A 186 -15.62 9.93 10.99
N HIS A 187 -15.88 9.71 9.70
CA HIS A 187 -15.25 10.40 8.56
C HIS A 187 -16.15 10.23 7.33
N HIS A 188 -15.73 10.83 6.20
CA HIS A 188 -16.48 10.74 4.95
C HIS A 188 -16.61 9.28 4.46
N LYS A 189 -17.75 8.95 3.85
CA LYS A 189 -18.05 7.58 3.42
C LYS A 189 -17.11 7.03 2.35
N CYS A 190 -16.48 7.90 1.57
CA CYS A 190 -15.46 7.53 0.59
C CYS A 190 -14.29 8.49 0.63
N GLU A 191 -13.09 7.96 0.63
CA GLU A 191 -11.89 8.74 0.89
C GLU A 191 -10.66 8.16 0.19
N ILE A 192 -9.74 9.04 -0.18
CA ILE A 192 -8.38 8.71 -0.60
C ILE A 192 -7.46 8.83 0.61
N GLN A 193 -6.54 7.88 0.74
CA GLN A 193 -5.58 7.84 1.84
C GLN A 193 -4.20 7.35 1.38
N ILE A 194 -3.20 7.85 2.08
CA ILE A 194 -1.83 7.33 2.08
C ILE A 194 -1.66 6.56 3.38
N GLY A 195 -1.41 5.25 3.31
CA GLY A 195 -1.37 4.35 4.46
C GLY A 195 -0.45 4.78 5.62
N ALA A 196 0.67 5.44 5.33
CA ALA A 196 1.58 6.00 6.34
C ALA A 196 0.98 7.21 7.07
N ILE A 197 0.08 7.96 6.41
CA ILE A 197 -0.49 9.21 6.92
C ILE A 197 -1.97 8.99 7.23
N ASN A 198 -2.25 8.24 8.30
CA ASN A 198 -3.62 7.87 8.66
C ASN A 198 -4.51 9.05 9.06
N ASN A 199 -3.88 10.19 9.42
CA ASN A 199 -4.52 11.42 9.85
C ASN A 199 -4.97 12.31 8.70
N ILE A 200 -4.55 12.05 7.45
CA ILE A 200 -4.97 12.80 6.27
C ILE A 200 -5.86 11.92 5.40
N ARG A 201 -7.10 12.35 5.23
CA ARG A 201 -8.10 11.63 4.43
C ARG A 201 -8.84 12.62 3.54
N LEU A 202 -8.77 12.41 2.24
CA LEU A 202 -9.38 13.32 1.27
C LEU A 202 -10.71 12.74 0.81
N PRO A 203 -11.85 13.38 1.09
CA PRO A 203 -13.16 12.86 0.74
C PRO A 203 -13.35 12.83 -0.79
N MET A 204 -14.03 11.81 -1.29
CA MET A 204 -14.41 11.69 -2.70
C MET A 204 -15.92 11.77 -2.87
N ASP A 205 -16.37 12.53 -3.86
CA ASP A 205 -17.79 12.63 -4.26
C ASP A 205 -18.29 11.38 -5.01
N ARG A 206 -17.39 10.43 -5.28
CA ARG A 206 -17.66 9.31 -6.17
C ARG A 206 -16.85 8.07 -5.81
N ILE A 207 -17.54 6.94 -5.83
CA ILE A 207 -16.92 5.62 -5.90
C ILE A 207 -16.49 5.38 -7.35
N ILE A 208 -15.18 5.31 -7.59
CA ILE A 208 -14.64 4.98 -8.91
C ILE A 208 -14.66 3.47 -9.17
N SER A 209 -14.60 3.09 -10.44
CA SER A 209 -14.59 1.71 -10.88
C SER A 209 -13.20 1.06 -10.83
N PRO A 210 -13.09 -0.28 -10.77
CA PRO A 210 -11.80 -0.97 -10.75
C PRO A 210 -10.88 -0.57 -11.90
N LEU A 211 -11.40 -0.51 -13.13
CA LEU A 211 -10.57 -0.19 -14.29
C LEU A 211 -10.06 1.26 -14.24
N PHE A 212 -10.86 2.19 -13.70
CA PHE A 212 -10.42 3.57 -13.52
C PHE A 212 -9.30 3.69 -12.49
N PHE A 213 -9.41 2.99 -11.36
CA PHE A 213 -8.34 2.93 -10.36
C PHE A 213 -7.07 2.30 -10.95
N PHE A 214 -7.21 1.18 -11.66
CA PHE A 214 -6.06 0.50 -12.29
C PHE A 214 -5.37 1.39 -13.33
N ASP A 215 -6.15 2.02 -14.23
CA ASP A 215 -5.63 3.01 -15.20
C ASP A 215 -4.87 4.13 -14.50
N PHE A 216 -5.43 4.70 -13.44
CA PHE A 216 -4.78 5.76 -12.67
C PHE A 216 -3.41 5.32 -12.15
N ILE A 217 -3.29 4.12 -11.58
CA ILE A 217 -2.00 3.58 -11.11
C ILE A 217 -1.03 3.40 -12.28
N ILE A 218 -1.47 2.74 -13.37
CA ILE A 218 -0.58 2.49 -14.52
C ILE A 218 -0.11 3.77 -15.19
N LYS A 219 -1.00 4.75 -15.36
CA LYS A 219 -0.67 6.06 -15.92
C LYS A 219 0.41 6.79 -15.11
N ASN A 220 0.38 6.70 -13.80
CA ASN A 220 1.27 7.48 -12.94
C ASN A 220 2.58 6.75 -12.60
N VAL A 221 2.53 5.43 -12.44
CA VAL A 221 3.69 4.60 -12.08
C VAL A 221 4.41 4.08 -13.33
N PHE A 222 3.68 3.57 -14.32
CA PHE A 222 4.20 2.89 -15.51
C PHE A 222 4.00 3.74 -16.77
N LYS A 223 4.51 4.99 -16.73
CA LYS A 223 4.27 6.01 -17.76
C LYS A 223 4.64 5.56 -19.18
N LYS A 224 5.68 4.76 -19.32
CA LYS A 224 6.17 4.30 -20.65
C LYS A 224 5.20 3.28 -21.24
N GLU A 225 4.87 2.26 -20.45
CA GLU A 225 3.96 1.17 -20.81
C GLU A 225 2.53 1.69 -21.04
N TYR A 226 2.15 2.72 -20.30
CA TYR A 226 0.86 3.36 -20.43
C TYR A 226 0.61 3.92 -21.84
N VAL A 227 1.64 4.45 -22.51
CA VAL A 227 1.53 4.99 -23.87
C VAL A 227 1.08 3.89 -24.83
N ASP A 228 1.71 2.72 -24.75
CA ASP A 228 1.41 1.58 -25.60
C ASP A 228 0.00 1.03 -25.31
N ILE A 229 -0.36 0.88 -24.03
CA ILE A 229 -1.68 0.38 -23.64
C ILE A 229 -2.81 1.30 -24.10
N LYS A 230 -2.63 2.62 -23.93
CA LYS A 230 -3.63 3.61 -24.33
C LYS A 230 -3.88 3.63 -25.83
N SER A 231 -2.90 3.22 -26.63
CA SER A 231 -3.00 3.15 -28.09
C SER A 231 -3.83 1.97 -28.61
N LYS A 232 -4.15 0.97 -27.76
CA LYS A 232 -4.94 -0.21 -28.15
C LYS A 232 -6.36 0.22 -28.57
N ALA A 233 -6.86 -0.34 -29.68
CA ALA A 233 -8.11 0.10 -30.33
C ALA A 233 -9.32 0.17 -29.39
N ASP A 234 -9.49 -0.82 -28.52
CA ASP A 234 -10.65 -0.90 -27.62
C ASP A 234 -10.46 -0.15 -26.30
N TYR A 235 -9.26 0.36 -26.03
CA TYR A 235 -8.92 0.98 -24.75
C TYR A 235 -9.86 2.14 -24.40
N LYS A 236 -10.02 3.09 -25.32
CA LYS A 236 -10.83 4.30 -25.12
C LYS A 236 -12.30 3.96 -24.85
N THR A 237 -12.85 3.01 -25.58
CA THR A 237 -14.24 2.57 -25.43
C THR A 237 -14.44 1.91 -24.06
N ASN A 238 -13.57 0.97 -23.70
CA ASN A 238 -13.59 0.27 -22.42
C ASN A 238 -13.45 1.23 -21.23
N PHE A 239 -12.51 2.17 -21.30
CA PHE A 239 -12.29 3.18 -20.28
C PHE A 239 -13.52 4.08 -20.09
N ASN A 240 -14.10 4.59 -21.17
CA ASN A 240 -15.30 5.42 -21.11
C ASN A 240 -16.51 4.67 -20.53
N ASN A 241 -16.66 3.39 -20.85
CA ASN A 241 -17.72 2.55 -20.30
C ASN A 241 -17.54 2.33 -18.80
N SER A 242 -16.32 2.03 -18.35
CA SER A 242 -16.01 1.89 -16.94
C SER A 242 -16.22 3.19 -16.14
N LYS A 243 -15.86 4.35 -16.72
CA LYS A 243 -16.14 5.66 -16.09
C LYS A 243 -17.64 5.84 -15.78
N ARG A 244 -18.53 5.34 -16.62
CA ARG A 244 -19.99 5.38 -16.41
C ARG A 244 -20.47 4.46 -15.27
N ASN A 245 -19.69 3.45 -14.89
CA ASN A 245 -20.02 2.55 -13.79
C ASN A 245 -19.72 3.14 -12.40
N SER A 246 -19.04 4.29 -12.34
CA SER A 246 -18.73 4.99 -11.10
C SER A 246 -20.00 5.55 -10.43
N LEU A 247 -20.10 5.45 -9.11
CA LEU A 247 -21.29 5.84 -8.33
C LEU A 247 -21.06 7.19 -7.65
N VAL A 248 -21.96 8.15 -7.85
CA VAL A 248 -21.96 9.42 -7.10
C VAL A 248 -22.39 9.17 -5.66
N ILE A 249 -21.70 9.79 -4.71
CA ILE A 249 -22.04 9.77 -3.29
C ILE A 249 -22.81 11.04 -2.99
N ASN A 250 -24.07 10.87 -2.58
CA ASN A 250 -24.95 11.96 -2.21
C ASN A 250 -25.54 11.73 -0.81
N PRO A 251 -25.58 12.75 0.06
CA PRO A 251 -24.90 14.05 -0.11
C PRO A 251 -23.37 13.90 -0.08
N PHE A 252 -22.67 14.75 -0.83
CA PHE A 252 -21.22 14.95 -0.67
C PHE A 252 -21.01 16.19 0.19
N ASP A 253 -20.24 16.06 1.24
CA ASP A 253 -19.89 17.16 2.13
C ASP A 253 -18.37 17.26 2.22
N GLU A 254 -17.84 18.25 1.49
CA GLU A 254 -16.40 18.54 1.36
C GLU A 254 -15.79 19.02 2.68
N LEU A 255 -16.60 19.43 3.68
CA LEU A 255 -16.13 19.85 5.01
C LEU A 255 -15.48 18.71 5.81
N ASN A 256 -15.53 17.48 5.32
CA ASN A 256 -14.98 16.27 5.95
C ASN A 256 -13.57 15.92 5.45
N ILE A 257 -12.73 16.91 5.15
CA ILE A 257 -11.28 16.66 5.12
C ILE A 257 -10.89 16.31 6.55
N PHE A 258 -10.66 15.02 6.81
CA PHE A 258 -10.22 14.57 8.11
C PHE A 258 -8.73 14.88 8.21
N LEU A 259 -8.42 15.92 8.99
CA LEU A 259 -7.10 16.28 9.47
C LEU A 259 -7.16 16.15 10.99
N ASN A 260 -6.56 15.10 11.51
CA ASN A 260 -6.49 14.90 12.95
C ASN A 260 -5.07 15.19 13.42
N HIS A 261 -4.86 16.34 14.04
CA HIS A 261 -3.64 16.61 14.80
C HIS A 261 -3.78 15.84 16.12
N LYS A 262 -3.00 14.77 16.25
CA LYS A 262 -2.83 14.05 17.51
C LYS A 262 -1.42 14.27 17.98
#